data_AF-A0A2U8NEU4-F1
#
_entry.id   AF-A0A2U8NEU4-F1
#
_cell.length_a   1.000
_cell.length_b   1.000
_cell.length_c   1.000
_cell.angle_alpha   90.00
_cell.angle_beta   90.00
_cell.angle_gamma   90.00
#
_symmetry.space_group_name_H-M   'P 1'
#
loop_
_entity.id
_entity.type
_entity.pdbx_description
1 polymer ?
#
loop_
_entity_poly.entity_id
_entity_poly.type
_entity_poly.pdbx_seq_one_letter_code
_entity_poly.pdbx_strand_id
1 'polypeptide(L)'
;QMRPDGTAIDENPAPDAEEYFATALFFASHRWGNGKGIYDYRKEALGLLDAMKNRKAIAGAVNANKRKTTLHSLFNAEHKMVRFTPDADNFSKNGDHTDPSYHLPAFYELWAAWGPEADRAFWADAAKVSRDFFVKTTHPKTGLAPDYANFDGTPKAASWDAGTANFRYDAFRTA
;
A
#
# COMPACT_ATOMS: atom_id res chain seq x y z
N GLN A 1 -7.98 -2.42 11.27
CA GLN A 1 -8.83 -1.43 12.00
C GLN A 1 -8.90 -1.80 13.48
N MET A 2 -8.90 -0.82 14.39
CA MET A 2 -8.88 -1.03 15.84
C MET A 2 -10.03 -0.31 16.55
N ARG A 3 -10.49 -0.84 17.70
CA ARG A 3 -11.32 -0.12 18.67
C ARG A 3 -10.47 0.85 19.51
N PRO A 4 -11.07 1.86 20.17
CA PRO A 4 -10.33 2.78 21.03
C PRO A 4 -9.58 2.11 22.20
N ASP A 5 -10.00 0.91 22.62
CA ASP A 5 -9.35 0.13 23.67
C ASP A 5 -8.17 -0.73 23.19
N GLY A 6 -7.84 -0.67 21.90
CA GLY A 6 -6.76 -1.46 21.29
C GLY A 6 -7.18 -2.86 20.85
N THR A 7 -8.47 -3.23 20.91
CA THR A 7 -8.93 -4.50 20.35
C THR A 7 -9.05 -4.41 18.83
N ALA A 8 -8.48 -5.37 18.11
CA ALA A 8 -8.58 -5.43 16.66
C ALA A 8 -10.01 -5.73 16.19
N ILE A 9 -10.47 -4.94 15.20
CA ILE A 9 -11.69 -5.19 14.42
C ILE A 9 -11.32 -5.98 13.16
N ASP A 10 -10.26 -5.54 12.48
CA ASP A 10 -9.64 -6.23 11.36
C ASP A 10 -8.11 -6.16 11.52
N GLU A 11 -7.46 -7.32 11.43
CA GLU A 11 -6.00 -7.46 11.56
C GLU A 11 -5.27 -7.20 10.24
N ASN A 12 -6.00 -7.12 9.12
CA ASN A 12 -5.40 -6.79 7.82
C ASN A 12 -5.01 -5.31 7.75
N PRO A 13 -3.87 -5.00 7.08
CA PRO A 13 -3.44 -3.63 6.86
C PRO A 13 -4.28 -2.93 5.79
N ALA A 14 -4.28 -1.60 5.83
CA ALA A 14 -4.66 -0.73 4.73
C ALA A 14 -3.34 -0.12 4.20
N PRO A 15 -2.83 -0.59 3.04
CA PRO A 15 -1.42 -0.38 2.67
C PRO A 15 -0.94 1.06 2.64
N ASP A 16 -1.80 2.04 2.32
CA ASP A 16 -1.45 3.46 2.37
C ASP A 16 -0.89 3.87 3.75
N ALA A 17 -1.48 3.36 4.83
CA ALA A 17 -1.01 3.66 6.18
C ALA A 17 0.45 3.22 6.39
N GLU A 18 0.83 2.02 5.96
CA GLU A 18 2.22 1.55 6.06
C GLU A 18 3.20 2.41 5.24
N GLU A 19 2.79 2.90 4.08
CA GLU A 19 3.58 3.81 3.24
C GLU A 19 3.83 5.15 3.94
N TYR A 20 2.79 5.71 4.57
CA TYR A 20 2.90 6.92 5.38
C TYR A 20 3.76 6.68 6.63
N PHE A 21 3.58 5.56 7.34
CA PHE A 21 4.38 5.23 8.52
C PHE A 21 5.87 5.12 8.18
N ALA A 22 6.22 4.38 7.13
CA ALA A 22 7.61 4.23 6.71
C ALA A 22 8.24 5.58 6.35
N THR A 23 7.54 6.40 5.58
CA THR A 23 8.04 7.72 5.16
C THR A 23 8.17 8.68 6.35
N ALA A 24 7.17 8.72 7.24
CA ALA A 24 7.21 9.56 8.43
C ALA A 24 8.36 9.17 9.37
N LEU A 25 8.65 7.86 9.51
CA LEU A 25 9.79 7.38 10.27
C LEU A 25 11.13 7.76 9.63
N PHE A 26 11.24 7.70 8.30
CA PHE A 26 12.43 8.25 7.62
C PHE A 26 12.58 9.76 7.89
N PHE A 27 11.52 10.55 7.81
CA PHE A 27 11.60 11.97 8.15
C PHE A 27 11.98 12.21 9.61
N ALA A 28 11.42 11.46 10.56
CA ALA A 28 11.77 11.53 11.97
C ALA A 28 13.27 11.23 12.18
N SER A 29 13.79 10.20 11.52
CA SER A 29 15.22 9.86 11.53
C SER A 29 16.10 11.02 11.07
N HIS A 30 15.76 11.67 9.94
CA HIS A 30 16.54 12.77 9.39
C HIS A 30 16.39 14.07 10.20
N ARG A 31 15.26 14.30 10.86
CA ARG A 31 15.01 15.52 11.65
C ARG A 31 15.54 15.44 13.08
N TRP A 32 15.43 14.29 13.72
CA TRP A 32 15.66 14.12 15.16
C TRP A 32 16.75 13.11 15.51
N GLY A 33 17.29 12.40 14.51
CA GLY A 33 18.20 11.28 14.74
C GLY A 33 17.47 10.02 15.21
N ASN A 34 18.22 8.95 15.47
CA ASN A 34 17.66 7.67 15.89
C ASN A 34 17.89 7.42 17.39
N GLY A 35 16.82 7.04 18.09
CA GLY A 35 16.85 6.64 19.50
C GLY A 35 17.16 5.14 19.69
N LYS A 36 16.49 4.52 20.67
CA LYS A 36 16.59 3.08 20.97
C LYS A 36 15.22 2.41 20.89
N GLY A 37 15.19 1.11 20.63
CA GLY A 37 13.94 0.35 20.54
C GLY A 37 13.04 0.90 19.43
N ILE A 38 11.76 1.12 19.73
CA ILE A 38 10.78 1.67 18.78
C ILE A 38 11.09 3.12 18.32
N TYR A 39 12.02 3.81 18.99
CA TYR A 39 12.45 5.16 18.62
C TYR A 39 13.69 5.15 17.70
N ASP A 40 14.21 3.98 17.32
CA ASP A 40 15.18 3.86 16.24
C ASP A 40 14.44 3.96 14.89
N TYR A 41 14.04 5.19 14.52
CA TYR A 41 13.12 5.42 13.41
C TYR A 41 13.62 4.88 12.08
N ARG A 42 14.94 4.97 11.81
CA ARG A 42 15.52 4.42 10.58
C ARG A 42 15.36 2.91 10.53
N LYS A 43 15.64 2.22 11.64
CA LYS A 43 15.50 0.76 11.71
C LYS A 43 14.05 0.33 11.49
N GLU A 44 13.10 1.00 12.15
CA GLU A 44 11.67 0.70 12.01
C GLU A 44 11.17 0.99 10.57
N ALA A 45 11.59 2.10 9.96
CA ALA A 45 11.25 2.42 8.56
C ALA A 45 11.77 1.35 7.58
N LEU A 46 13.03 0.92 7.75
CA LEU A 46 13.62 -0.14 6.92
C LEU A 46 12.91 -1.48 7.10
N GLY A 47 12.53 -1.81 8.35
CA GLY A 47 11.74 -3.02 8.64
C GLY A 47 10.36 -3.00 7.98
N LEU A 48 9.69 -1.84 7.95
CA LEU A 48 8.42 -1.68 7.24
C LEU A 48 8.60 -1.83 5.72
N LEU A 49 9.61 -1.20 5.11
CA LEU A 49 9.86 -1.37 3.67
C LEU A 49 10.10 -2.84 3.30
N ASP A 50 10.87 -3.57 4.11
CA ASP A 50 11.11 -5.00 3.90
C ASP A 50 9.82 -5.82 4.02
N ALA A 51 9.00 -5.55 5.04
CA ALA A 51 7.71 -6.21 5.22
C ALA A 51 6.72 -5.91 4.08
N MET A 52 6.71 -4.69 3.55
CA MET A 52 5.83 -4.30 2.44
C MET A 52 6.21 -4.97 1.12
N LYS A 53 7.51 -5.15 0.85
CA LYS A 53 8.00 -5.66 -0.44
C LYS A 53 8.38 -7.14 -0.42
N ASN A 54 9.15 -7.58 0.57
CA ASN A 54 9.87 -8.86 0.56
C ASN A 54 9.19 -9.95 1.39
N ARG A 55 8.11 -9.63 2.12
CA ARG A 55 7.41 -10.60 2.96
C ARG A 55 6.85 -11.74 2.10
N LYS A 56 7.27 -12.97 2.43
CA LYS A 56 6.71 -14.18 1.84
C LYS A 56 5.24 -14.34 2.23
N ALA A 57 4.48 -15.05 1.42
CA ALA A 57 3.10 -15.38 1.72
C ALA A 57 3.01 -16.17 3.04
N ILE A 58 2.13 -15.72 3.95
CA ILE A 58 1.91 -16.36 5.26
C ILE A 58 0.45 -16.78 5.34
N ALA A 59 0.23 -18.09 5.47
CA ALA A 59 -1.07 -18.65 5.79
C ALA A 59 -1.28 -18.64 7.31
N GLY A 60 -2.44 -18.16 7.75
CA GLY A 60 -2.72 -18.03 9.17
C GLY A 60 -4.18 -17.77 9.47
N ALA A 61 -4.51 -17.80 10.75
CA ALA A 61 -5.80 -17.37 11.24
C ALA A 61 -5.78 -15.84 11.43
N VAL A 62 -6.86 -15.17 11.03
CA VAL A 62 -7.04 -13.73 11.14
C VAL A 62 -8.38 -13.39 11.80
N ASN A 63 -8.51 -12.15 12.25
CA ASN A 63 -9.71 -11.59 12.89
C ASN A 63 -10.13 -12.41 14.12
N ALA A 64 -9.23 -12.54 15.09
CA ALA A 64 -9.42 -13.35 16.29
C ALA A 64 -9.81 -14.82 15.99
N ASN A 65 -9.10 -15.45 15.06
CA ASN A 65 -9.29 -16.83 14.60
C ASN A 65 -10.62 -17.14 13.89
N LYS A 66 -11.37 -16.12 13.45
CA LYS A 66 -12.66 -16.32 12.76
C LYS A 66 -12.52 -16.73 11.30
N ARG A 67 -11.36 -16.50 10.70
CA ARG A 67 -11.06 -16.82 9.30
C ARG A 67 -9.63 -17.33 9.17
N LYS A 68 -9.38 -18.18 8.17
CA LYS A 68 -8.03 -18.51 7.73
C LYS A 68 -7.82 -17.97 6.31
N THR A 69 -6.69 -17.31 6.08
CA THR A 69 -6.31 -16.80 4.77
C THR A 69 -4.80 -16.80 4.62
N THR A 70 -4.33 -16.49 3.41
CA THR A 70 -2.93 -16.20 3.12
C THR A 70 -2.77 -14.71 2.86
N LEU A 71 -1.84 -14.06 3.56
CA LEU A 71 -1.47 -12.67 3.29
C LEU A 71 -0.17 -12.62 2.50
N HIS A 72 -0.16 -11.83 1.44
CA HIS A 72 0.97 -11.57 0.55
C HIS A 72 1.71 -10.27 0.92
N SER A 73 2.78 -9.94 0.19
CA SER A 73 3.44 -8.63 0.26
C SER A 73 2.47 -7.51 -0.14
N LEU A 74 2.63 -6.30 0.41
CA LEU A 74 1.77 -5.16 0.10
C LEU A 74 1.99 -4.61 -1.30
N PHE A 75 3.16 -4.88 -1.90
CA PHE A 75 3.43 -4.58 -3.30
C PHE A 75 3.33 -5.83 -4.17
N ASN A 76 2.74 -5.68 -5.35
CA ASN A 76 2.82 -6.68 -6.41
C ASN A 76 4.18 -6.56 -7.11
N ALA A 77 4.96 -7.65 -7.11
CA ALA A 77 6.33 -7.66 -7.65
C ALA A 77 6.40 -7.57 -9.18
N GLU A 78 5.37 -8.06 -9.89
CA GLU A 78 5.29 -8.03 -11.35
C GLU A 78 4.93 -6.62 -11.84
N HIS A 79 3.85 -6.05 -11.29
CA HIS A 79 3.38 -4.73 -11.67
C HIS A 79 4.17 -3.59 -11.01
N LYS A 80 4.88 -3.86 -9.91
CA LYS A 80 5.59 -2.85 -9.09
C LYS A 80 4.63 -1.77 -8.56
N MET A 81 3.44 -2.20 -8.17
CA MET A 81 2.37 -1.35 -7.65
C MET A 81 2.00 -1.81 -6.24
N VAL A 82 1.60 -0.87 -5.39
CA VAL A 82 0.93 -1.19 -4.12
C VAL A 82 -0.37 -1.94 -4.42
N ARG A 83 -0.80 -2.82 -3.51
CA ARG A 83 -2.07 -3.54 -3.58
C ARG A 83 -3.11 -2.79 -2.76
N PHE A 84 -4.39 -2.96 -3.09
CA PHE A 84 -5.47 -2.53 -2.20
C PHE A 84 -5.45 -3.30 -0.86
N THR A 85 -5.12 -4.60 -0.91
CA THR A 85 -4.98 -5.45 0.29
C THR A 85 -3.99 -6.59 0.01
N PRO A 86 -3.34 -7.18 1.02
CA PRO A 86 -2.54 -8.40 0.85
C PRO A 86 -3.35 -9.71 0.87
N ASP A 87 -4.66 -9.66 1.07
CA ASP A 87 -5.49 -10.83 1.38
C ASP A 87 -5.84 -11.68 0.16
N ALA A 88 -5.38 -12.94 0.15
CA ALA A 88 -5.65 -13.90 -0.94
C ALA A 88 -7.14 -14.20 -1.13
N ASP A 89 -7.95 -14.17 -0.06
CA ASP A 89 -9.40 -14.34 -0.19
C ASP A 89 -10.03 -13.18 -0.96
N ASN A 90 -9.49 -11.98 -0.82
CA ASN A 90 -9.91 -10.82 -1.62
C ASN A 90 -9.53 -11.03 -3.09
N PHE A 91 -8.30 -11.48 -3.36
CA PHE A 91 -7.86 -11.77 -4.72
C PHE A 91 -8.75 -12.81 -5.42
N SER A 92 -9.19 -13.83 -4.69
CA SER A 92 -10.08 -14.86 -5.25
C SER A 92 -11.45 -14.32 -5.72
N LYS A 93 -11.93 -13.22 -5.12
CA LYS A 93 -13.26 -12.64 -5.38
C LYS A 93 -13.18 -11.44 -6.31
N ASN A 94 -12.13 -10.65 -6.17
CA ASN A 94 -11.97 -9.35 -6.81
C ASN A 94 -10.77 -9.29 -7.76
N GLY A 95 -9.99 -10.35 -7.87
CA GLY A 95 -8.67 -10.26 -8.50
C GLY A 95 -7.70 -9.46 -7.63
N ASP A 96 -6.43 -9.59 -7.95
CA ASP A 96 -5.40 -8.72 -7.40
C ASP A 96 -5.49 -7.34 -8.05
N HIS A 97 -5.52 -6.28 -7.24
CA HIS A 97 -5.81 -4.92 -7.70
C HIS A 97 -5.21 -3.87 -6.76
N THR A 98 -5.31 -2.60 -7.17
CA THR A 98 -4.78 -1.43 -6.47
C THR A 98 -5.87 -0.38 -6.20
N ASP A 99 -5.47 0.72 -5.58
CA ASP A 99 -6.25 1.92 -5.30
C ASP A 99 -5.42 3.12 -5.76
N PRO A 100 -5.88 3.96 -6.71
CA PRO A 100 -5.11 5.12 -7.17
C PRO A 100 -4.65 6.06 -6.08
N SER A 101 -5.42 6.19 -4.99
CA SER A 101 -5.06 7.06 -3.88
C SER A 101 -3.88 6.55 -3.04
N TYR A 102 -3.50 5.27 -3.20
CA TYR A 102 -2.37 4.66 -2.48
C TYR A 102 -1.06 4.81 -3.27
N HIS A 103 -1.11 5.23 -4.53
CA HIS A 103 0.10 5.43 -5.32
C HIS A 103 0.84 6.70 -4.86
N LEU A 104 1.98 6.53 -4.18
CA LEU A 104 2.74 7.64 -3.59
C LEU A 104 4.14 7.78 -4.21
N PRO A 105 4.27 8.09 -5.53
CA PRO A 105 5.57 8.12 -6.20
C PRO A 105 6.57 9.09 -5.54
N ALA A 106 6.10 10.17 -4.92
CA ALA A 106 6.96 11.07 -4.16
C ALA A 106 7.64 10.37 -2.97
N PHE A 107 6.94 9.46 -2.28
CA PHE A 107 7.53 8.68 -1.20
C PHE A 107 8.47 7.60 -1.75
N TYR A 108 8.10 6.99 -2.87
CA TYR A 108 8.89 5.92 -3.48
C TYR A 108 10.26 6.43 -3.96
N GLU A 109 10.35 7.67 -4.45
CA GLU A 109 11.63 8.33 -4.74
C GLU A 109 12.52 8.43 -3.49
N LEU A 110 11.94 8.76 -2.34
CA LEU A 110 12.67 8.81 -1.07
C LEU A 110 13.13 7.42 -0.64
N TRP A 111 12.32 6.39 -0.86
CA TRP A 111 12.71 5.01 -0.53
C TRP A 111 13.77 4.48 -1.49
N ALA A 112 13.76 4.90 -2.75
CA ALA A 112 14.84 4.65 -3.69
C ALA A 112 16.15 5.33 -3.27
N ALA A 113 16.10 6.47 -2.59
CA ALA A 113 17.29 7.16 -2.08
C ALA A 113 17.77 6.62 -0.72
N TRP A 114 16.84 6.31 0.19
CA TRP A 114 17.15 6.10 1.62
C TRP A 114 16.95 4.67 2.10
N GLY A 115 16.18 3.87 1.37
CA GLY A 115 15.87 2.48 1.70
C GLY A 115 17.05 1.52 1.52
N PRO A 116 16.82 0.22 1.76
CA PRO A 116 17.83 -0.82 1.61
C PRO A 116 18.38 -0.83 0.19
N GLU A 117 19.70 -0.89 0.03
CA GLU A 117 20.35 -0.80 -1.28
C GLU A 117 19.82 -1.83 -2.29
N ALA A 118 19.57 -3.06 -1.84
CA ALA A 118 19.03 -4.15 -2.65
C ALA A 118 17.62 -3.85 -3.23
N ASP A 119 16.87 -2.94 -2.62
CA ASP A 119 15.48 -2.65 -2.99
C ASP A 119 15.30 -1.31 -3.70
N ARG A 120 16.35 -0.47 -3.78
CA ARG A 120 16.27 0.89 -4.34
C ARG A 120 15.77 0.91 -5.79
N ALA A 121 16.23 -0.03 -6.61
CA ALA A 121 15.79 -0.14 -8.00
C ALA A 121 14.28 -0.43 -8.10
N PHE A 122 13.75 -1.28 -7.22
CA PHE A 122 12.32 -1.56 -7.17
C PHE A 122 11.51 -0.31 -6.84
N TRP A 123 11.94 0.49 -5.86
CA TRP A 123 11.25 1.72 -5.46
C TRP A 123 11.31 2.81 -6.55
N ALA A 124 12.45 2.94 -7.24
CA ALA A 124 12.57 3.84 -8.38
C ALA A 124 11.60 3.43 -9.51
N ASP A 125 11.51 2.13 -9.79
CA ASP A 125 10.57 1.61 -10.78
C ASP A 125 9.11 1.80 -10.34
N ALA A 126 8.78 1.55 -9.06
CA ALA A 126 7.45 1.79 -8.51
C ALA A 126 7.06 3.27 -8.65
N ALA A 127 7.98 4.21 -8.40
CA ALA A 127 7.75 5.64 -8.60
C ALA A 127 7.39 5.97 -10.06
N LYS A 128 8.16 5.40 -11.01
CA LYS A 128 7.88 5.57 -12.44
C LYS A 128 6.52 4.95 -12.82
N VAL A 129 6.27 3.71 -12.39
CA VAL A 129 5.03 2.98 -12.69
C VAL A 129 3.81 3.73 -12.16
N SER A 130 3.86 4.28 -10.94
CA SER A 130 2.75 5.06 -10.38
C SER A 130 2.45 6.33 -11.17
N ARG A 131 3.48 7.04 -11.67
CA ARG A 131 3.27 8.19 -12.55
C ARG A 131 2.57 7.78 -13.85
N ASP A 132 3.03 6.69 -14.46
CA ASP A 132 2.41 6.13 -15.68
C ASP A 132 0.97 5.66 -15.39
N PHE A 133 0.70 5.15 -14.19
CA PHE A 133 -0.60 4.66 -13.74
C PHE A 133 -1.63 5.78 -13.58
N PHE A 134 -1.26 6.93 -13.02
CA PHE A 134 -2.17 8.07 -12.88
C PHE A 134 -2.75 8.51 -14.24
N VAL A 135 -1.92 8.52 -15.28
CA VAL A 135 -2.38 8.86 -16.65
C VAL A 135 -3.39 7.83 -17.18
N LYS A 136 -3.25 6.55 -16.80
CA LYS A 136 -4.16 5.47 -17.25
C LYS A 136 -5.48 5.45 -16.48
N THR A 137 -5.43 5.69 -15.17
CA THR A 137 -6.59 5.49 -14.28
C THR A 137 -7.48 6.73 -14.15
N THR A 138 -6.95 7.93 -14.40
CA THR A 138 -7.74 9.16 -14.39
C THR A 138 -8.51 9.33 -15.69
N HIS A 139 -9.75 9.79 -15.59
CA HIS A 139 -10.58 10.03 -16.76
C HIS A 139 -10.05 11.24 -17.56
N PRO A 140 -9.80 11.10 -18.88
CA PRO A 140 -9.01 12.06 -19.66
C PRO A 140 -9.66 13.45 -19.82
N LYS A 141 -10.97 13.57 -19.54
CA LYS A 141 -11.66 14.87 -19.59
C LYS A 141 -11.81 15.54 -18.24
N THR A 142 -11.89 14.77 -17.16
CA THR A 142 -12.27 15.29 -15.83
C THR A 142 -11.13 15.21 -14.83
N GLY A 143 -10.10 14.40 -15.09
CA GLY A 143 -9.01 14.12 -14.15
C GLY A 143 -9.43 13.27 -12.96
N LEU A 144 -10.68 12.80 -12.89
CA LEU A 144 -11.19 12.02 -11.77
C LEU A 144 -10.71 10.56 -11.88
N ALA A 145 -10.24 10.00 -10.76
CA ALA A 145 -9.91 8.59 -10.61
C ALA A 145 -11.06 7.83 -9.90
N PRO A 146 -11.17 6.50 -10.05
CA PRO A 146 -12.00 5.68 -9.18
C PRO A 146 -11.36 5.53 -7.79
N ASP A 147 -12.14 5.09 -6.78
CA ASP A 147 -11.56 4.63 -5.51
C ASP A 147 -10.65 3.42 -5.77
N TYR A 148 -11.14 2.35 -6.43
CA TYR A 148 -10.33 1.16 -6.71
C TYR A 148 -10.10 0.98 -8.22
N ALA A 149 -8.95 0.40 -8.57
CA ALA A 149 -8.57 0.15 -9.96
C ALA A 149 -7.77 -1.15 -10.12
N ASN A 150 -7.91 -1.81 -11.27
CA ASN A 150 -7.00 -2.88 -11.66
C ASN A 150 -5.62 -2.30 -12.00
N PHE A 151 -4.57 -3.12 -12.02
CA PHE A 151 -3.21 -2.65 -12.32
C PHE A 151 -3.03 -2.06 -13.73
N ASP A 152 -3.96 -2.34 -14.65
CA ASP A 152 -3.97 -1.73 -15.99
C ASP A 152 -4.56 -0.30 -16.02
N GLY A 153 -5.13 0.16 -14.89
CA GLY A 153 -5.75 1.47 -14.72
C GLY A 153 -7.28 1.46 -14.81
N THR A 154 -7.90 0.34 -15.22
CA THR A 154 -9.36 0.27 -15.34
C THR A 154 -10.05 0.29 -13.98
N PRO A 155 -11.22 0.96 -13.83
CA PRO A 155 -11.95 0.98 -12.56
C PRO A 155 -12.32 -0.42 -12.06
N LYS A 156 -12.22 -0.61 -10.75
CA LYS A 156 -12.52 -1.88 -10.08
C LYS A 156 -13.77 -1.76 -9.22
N ALA A 157 -14.83 -2.47 -9.62
CA ALA A 157 -15.99 -2.69 -8.76
C ALA A 157 -15.74 -3.90 -7.85
N ALA A 158 -15.55 -3.65 -6.56
CA ALA A 158 -15.42 -4.70 -5.56
C ALA A 158 -16.75 -5.42 -5.32
N SER A 159 -16.68 -6.72 -4.99
CA SER A 159 -17.86 -7.59 -4.80
C SER A 159 -18.79 -7.13 -3.67
N TRP A 160 -18.29 -6.32 -2.73
CA TRP A 160 -19.05 -5.80 -1.59
C TRP A 160 -19.59 -4.38 -1.80
N ASP A 161 -19.06 -3.62 -2.77
CA ASP A 161 -19.52 -2.27 -3.10
C ASP A 161 -19.12 -1.92 -4.54
N ALA A 162 -20.10 -1.92 -5.45
CA ALA A 162 -19.89 -1.54 -6.84
C ALA A 162 -19.49 -0.06 -7.00
N GLY A 163 -19.78 0.78 -6.00
CA GLY A 163 -19.44 2.20 -6.00
C GLY A 163 -17.93 2.49 -5.92
N THR A 164 -17.11 1.48 -5.62
CA THR A 164 -15.64 1.56 -5.62
C THR A 164 -15.04 1.84 -7.00
N ALA A 165 -15.79 1.60 -8.07
CA ALA A 165 -15.41 1.99 -9.43
C ALA A 165 -15.65 3.48 -9.75
N ASN A 166 -16.16 4.28 -8.80
CA ASN A 166 -16.47 5.70 -8.98
C ASN A 166 -15.51 6.60 -8.20
N PHE A 167 -15.51 7.89 -8.50
CA PHE A 167 -14.82 8.91 -7.70
C PHE A 167 -15.55 9.14 -6.37
N ARG A 168 -14.98 8.66 -5.26
CA ARG A 168 -15.50 8.91 -3.90
C ARG A 168 -14.32 9.20 -2.96
N TYR A 169 -14.42 8.78 -1.69
CA TYR A 169 -13.61 9.30 -0.59
C TYR A 169 -12.12 9.03 -0.77
N ASP A 170 -11.74 7.83 -1.20
CA ASP A 170 -10.33 7.47 -1.40
C ASP A 170 -9.76 8.26 -2.57
N ALA A 171 -10.49 8.32 -3.68
CA ALA A 171 -10.09 9.00 -4.91
C ALA A 171 -9.79 10.49 -4.75
N PHE A 172 -10.32 11.17 -3.71
CA PHE A 172 -10.04 12.57 -3.42
C PHE A 172 -8.55 12.86 -3.23
N ARG A 173 -7.77 11.88 -2.74
CA ARG A 173 -6.34 12.02 -2.45
C ARG A 173 -5.43 11.79 -3.66
N THR A 174 -6.00 11.46 -4.83
CA THR A 174 -5.23 11.14 -6.05
C THR A 174 -4.60 12.37 -6.71
N ALA A 175 -5.17 13.57 -6.49
CA ALA A 175 -4.79 14.82 -7.16
C ALA A 175 -3.55 15.51 -6.58
#